data_AF-A0A3D2I7N2-F1
#
_entry.id   AF-A0A3D2I7N2-F1
#
_cell.length_a   1.000
_cell.length_b   1.000
_cell.length_c   1.000
_cell.angle_alpha   90.00
_cell.angle_beta   90.00
_cell.angle_gamma   90.00
#
_symmetry.space_group_name_H-M   'P 1'
#
loop_
_entity.id
_entity.type
_entity.pdbx_description
1 polymer ?
#
loop_
_entity_poly.entity_id
_entity_poly.type
_entity_poly.pdbx_seq_one_letter_code
_entity_poly.pdbx_strand_id
1 'polypeptide(L)' 'MLELQNICYRVSTPEGEQTILDNISITIPDHTLVVFTGPNGGGKTT' A
#
# COMPACT_ATOMS: atom_id res chain seq x y z
N MET A 1 -7.04 2.98 16.62
CA MET A 1 -6.87 1.82 15.74
C MET A 1 -6.95 2.31 14.31
N LEU A 2 -6.00 1.97 13.45
CA LEU A 2 -6.06 2.32 12.02
C LEU A 2 -6.45 1.08 11.22
N GLU A 3 -7.40 1.22 10.31
CA GLU A 3 -7.86 0.12 9.47
C GLU A 3 -7.89 0.56 8.01
N LEU A 4 -7.26 -0.24 7.16
CA LEU A 4 -7.28 -0.12 5.70
C LEU A 4 -7.98 -1.36 5.15
N GLN A 5 -8.97 -1.16 4.29
CA GLN A 5 -9.74 -2.24 3.68
C GLN A 5 -9.72 -2.10 2.16
N ASN A 6 -9.27 -3.17 1.50
CA ASN A 6 -9.31 -3.32 0.04
C ASN A 6 -8.69 -2.12 -0.71
N ILE A 7 -7.59 -1.58 -0.18
CA ILE A 7 -6.91 -0.45 -0.79
C ILE A 7 -6.29 -0.88 -2.11
N CYS A 8 -6.72 -0.21 -3.17
CA CYS A 8 -6.20 -0.35 -4.52
C CYS A 8 -5.72 1.01 -5.00
N TYR A 9 -4.53 1.05 -5.58
CA TYR A 9 -4.01 2.26 -6.21
C TYR A 9 -3.30 1.90 -7.51
N ARG A 10 -3.74 2.55 -8.59
CA ARG A 10 -3.23 2.36 -9.95
C ARG A 10 -2.84 3.70 -10.54
N VAL A 11 -1.81 3.69 -11.38
CA VAL A 11 -1.30 4.88 -12.06
C VAL A 11 -1.21 4.60 -13.56
N SER A 12 -1.48 5.61 -14.37
CA SER A 12 -1.27 5.54 -15.82
C SER A 12 0.20 5.85 -16.14
N THR A 13 0.85 4.95 -16.87
CA THR A 13 2.20 5.12 -17.42
C THR A 13 2.14 5.10 -18.96
N PRO A 14 3.20 5.52 -19.65
CA PRO A 14 3.29 5.38 -21.11
C PRO A 14 3.16 3.93 -21.60
N GLU A 15 3.54 2.92 -20.80
CA GLU A 15 3.37 1.51 -21.15
C GLU A 15 1.98 0.93 -20.83
N GLY A 16 1.14 1.68 -20.12
CA GLY A 16 -0.23 1.27 -19.76
C GLY A 16 -0.60 1.58 -18.31
N GLU A 17 -1.58 0.88 -17.78
CA GLU A 17 -1.95 1.00 -16.36
C GLU A 17 -1.02 0.13 -15.50
N GLN A 18 -0.41 0.74 -14.48
CA GLN A 18 0.38 0.03 -13.49
C GLN A 18 -0.34 0.02 -12.15
N THR A 19 -0.49 -1.18 -11.57
CA THR A 19 -1.01 -1.34 -10.20
C THR A 19 0.13 -1.21 -9.20
N ILE A 20 -0.02 -0.32 -8.23
CA ILE A 20 0.97 -0.05 -7.17
C ILE A 20 0.55 -0.72 -5.86
N LEU A 21 -0.71 -0.59 -5.48
CA LEU A 21 -1.33 -1.30 -4.35
C LEU A 21 -2.47 -2.14 -4.92
N ASP A 22 -2.50 -3.43 -4.58
CA ASP A 22 -3.52 -4.37 -5.05
C ASP A 22 -4.20 -5.05 -3.86
N ASN A 23 -5.44 -4.65 -3.61
CA ASN A 23 -6.32 -5.23 -2.59
C ASN A 23 -5.66 -5.37 -1.20
N ILE A 24 -5.01 -4.30 -0.73
CA ILE A 24 -4.33 -4.31 0.57
C ILE A 24 -5.33 -4.05 1.69
N SER A 25 -5.42 -4.99 2.63
CA SER A 25 -6.17 -4.85 3.88
C SER A 25 -5.26 -5.08 5.08
N ILE A 26 -5.24 -4.14 6.02
CA ILE A 26 -4.45 -4.23 7.24
C ILE A 26 -5.12 -3.47 8.38
N THR A 27 -5.04 -4.04 9.58
CA THR A 27 -5.43 -3.38 10.82
C THR A 27 -4.17 -3.14 11.66
N ILE A 28 -3.95 -1.90 12.06
CA ILE A 28 -2.88 -1.49 12.97
C ILE A 28 -3.50 -1.21 14.35
N PRO A 29 -3.15 -2.00 15.37
CA PRO A 29 -3.64 -1.79 16.73
C PRO A 29 -3.12 -0.48 17.33
N ASP A 30 -3.87 0.05 18.31
CA ASP A 30 -3.41 1.20 19.08
C ASP A 30 -2.14 0.92 19.86
N HIS A 31 -1.34 1.97 20.06
CA HIS A 31 -0.09 1.93 20.83
C HIS A 31 0.97 0.97 20.27
N THR A 32 0.98 0.76 18.95
CA THR A 32 2.00 -0.05 18.26
C THR A 32 2.94 0.81 17.42
N LEU A 33 4.21 0.37 17.30
CA LEU A 33 5.16 0.89 16.33
C LEU A 33 5.24 -0.11 15.17
N VAL A 34 4.82 0.30 13.99
CA VAL A 34 4.83 -0.52 12.78
C VAL A 34 5.82 0.05 11.77
N VAL A 35 6.58 -0.83 11.12
CA VAL A 35 7.52 -0.47 10.05
C VAL A 35 7.11 -1.17 8.77
N PHE A 36 6.86 -0.39 7.72
CA PHE A 36 6.66 -0.92 6.37
C PHE A 36 8.00 -1.01 5.65
N THR A 37 8.41 -2.21 5.28
CA THR A 37 9.68 -2.49 4.59
C THR A 37 9.46 -3.27 3.30
N GLY A 38 10.45 -3.27 2.42
CA GLY A 38 10.39 -3.90 1.10
C GLY A 38 11.25 -3.19 0.06
N PRO A 39 11.48 -3.80 -1.11
CA PRO A 39 12.32 -3.25 -2.18
C PRO A 39 11.81 -1.89 -2.71
N ASN A 40 12.69 -1.18 -3.42
CA ASN A 40 12.30 0.05 -4.13
C ASN A 40 11.21 -0.25 -5.16
N GLY A 41 10.24 0.65 -5.29
CA GLY A 41 9.07 0.46 -6.15
C GLY A 41 7.94 -0.37 -5.54
N GLY A 42 8.10 -0.96 -4.34
CA GLY A 42 7.08 -1.78 -3.68
C GLY A 42 5.90 -1.02 -3.05
N GLY A 43 5.59 0.20 -3.49
CA GLY A 43 4.39 0.95 -3.05
C GLY A 43 4.41 1.51 -1.62
N LYS A 44 5.53 1.45 -0.89
CA LYS A 44 5.60 1.79 0.55
C LYS A 44 5.30 3.26 0.90
N THR A 45 5.59 4.19 -0.01
CA THR A 45 5.44 5.64 0.20
C THR A 45 4.10 6.17 -0.32
N THR A 46 3.42 5.36 -1.13
CA THR A 46 2.15 5.68 -1.80
C THR A 46 0.99 5.40 -0.86
#